data_AF-A0A533WMJ0-F1
#
_entry.id   AF-A0A533WMJ0-F1
#
_cell.length_a   1.000
_cell.length_b   1.000
_cell.length_c   1.000
_cell.angle_alpha   90.00
_cell.angle_beta   90.00
_cell.angle_gamma   90.00
#
_symmetry.space_group_name_H-M   'P 1'
#
loop_
_entity.id
_entity.type
_entity.pdbx_description
1 polymer ?
#
loop_
_entity_poly.entity_id
_entity_poly.type
_entity_poly.pdbx_seq_one_letter_code
_entity_poly.pdbx_strand_id
1 'polypeptide(L)'
;MLGTEPLVAAKAVELARIVENGLSLTMLEYSVSGKDMPAELVLDIDEKYGLKISEMSSGEVMDLIDSALKISCLGSLKHDRSNNILSLQSKVESKHVLPWALVLGSYFRHAGNEPRIMQHGKNAHLVHLRLSKPIA
;
A
#
# COMPACT_ATOMS: atom_id res chain seq x y z
N MET A 1 -0.99 -22.03 10.67
CA MET A 1 -0.37 -21.54 11.91
C MET A 1 -0.06 -20.07 11.72
N LEU A 2 -0.81 -19.19 12.39
CA LEU A 2 -0.55 -17.74 12.39
C LEU A 2 0.47 -17.46 13.50
N GLY A 3 1.75 -17.49 13.15
CA GLY A 3 2.84 -17.02 13.98
C GLY A 3 3.50 -15.86 13.28
N THR A 4 2.79 -14.73 13.15
CA THR A 4 3.41 -13.51 12.65
C THR A 4 4.42 -13.09 13.70
N GLU A 5 5.70 -13.05 13.33
CA GLU A 5 6.79 -12.68 14.22
C GLU A 5 6.48 -11.31 14.87
N PRO A 6 6.67 -11.12 16.20
CA PRO A 6 6.26 -9.91 16.91
C PRO A 6 6.73 -8.60 16.27
N LEU A 7 7.90 -8.64 15.63
CA LEU A 7 8.48 -7.51 14.89
C LEU A 7 7.66 -7.12 13.64
N VAL A 8 7.15 -8.11 12.89
CA VAL A 8 6.31 -7.87 11.71
C VAL A 8 4.96 -7.30 12.12
N ALA A 9 4.37 -7.81 13.20
CA ALA A 9 3.13 -7.29 13.75
C ALA A 9 3.28 -5.83 14.22
N ALA A 10 4.38 -5.49 14.90
CA ALA A 10 4.67 -4.12 15.32
C ALA A 10 4.80 -3.16 14.13
N LYS A 11 5.58 -3.55 13.10
CA LYS A 11 5.70 -2.77 11.86
C LYS A 11 4.36 -2.58 11.15
N ALA A 12 3.50 -3.60 11.14
CA ALA A 12 2.19 -3.53 10.52
C ALA A 12 1.25 -2.56 11.25
N VAL A 13 1.27 -2.56 12.60
CA VAL A 13 0.52 -1.59 13.42
C VAL A 13 1.02 -0.17 13.16
N GLU A 14 2.34 0.02 13.10
CA GLU A 14 2.95 1.32 12.82
C GLU A 14 2.57 1.82 11.43
N LEU A 15 2.69 0.98 10.41
CA LEU A 15 2.28 1.33 9.05
C LEU A 15 0.79 1.71 8.99
N ALA A 16 -0.09 0.97 9.68
CA ALA A 16 -1.51 1.31 9.76
C ALA A 16 -1.74 2.69 10.36
N ARG A 17 -1.04 3.03 11.44
CA ARG A 17 -1.12 4.37 12.05
C ARG A 17 -0.66 5.46 11.08
N ILE A 18 0.44 5.24 10.36
CA ILE A 18 0.99 6.19 9.37
C ILE A 18 0.00 6.40 8.23
N VAL A 19 -0.52 5.32 7.64
CA VAL A 19 -1.42 5.42 6.49
C VAL A 19 -2.75 6.09 6.85
N GLU A 20 -3.32 5.75 8.02
CA GLU A 20 -4.63 6.28 8.41
C GLU A 20 -4.57 7.74 8.91
N ASN A 21 -3.46 8.17 9.51
CA ASN A 21 -3.39 9.46 10.19
C ASN A 21 -2.24 10.37 9.72
N GLY A 22 -1.12 9.78 9.31
CA GLY A 22 0.11 10.50 8.99
C GLY A 22 0.19 11.03 7.55
N LEU A 23 -0.47 10.37 6.60
CA LEU A 23 -0.33 10.69 5.16
C LEU A 23 -1.48 11.54 4.58
N SER A 24 -2.42 11.99 5.41
CA SER A 24 -3.65 12.68 4.95
C SER A 24 -3.36 13.94 4.12
N LEU A 25 -2.42 14.79 4.56
CA LEU A 25 -2.00 15.99 3.82
C LEU A 25 -1.31 15.63 2.51
N THR A 26 -0.35 14.70 2.53
CA THR A 26 0.39 14.25 1.34
C THR A 26 -0.56 13.64 0.30
N MET A 27 -1.57 12.89 0.73
CA MET A 27 -2.60 12.32 -0.16
C MET A 27 -3.54 13.38 -0.75
N LEU A 28 -3.87 14.42 0.01
CA LEU A 28 -4.63 15.56 -0.50
C LEU A 28 -3.85 16.31 -1.58
N GLU A 29 -2.57 16.59 -1.32
CA GLU A 29 -1.68 17.25 -2.28
C GLU A 29 -1.58 16.49 -3.61
N TYR A 30 -1.47 15.15 -3.56
CA TYR A 30 -1.48 14.33 -4.77
C TYR A 30 -2.78 14.44 -5.55
N SER A 31 -3.91 14.35 -4.85
CA SER A 31 -5.24 14.45 -5.46
C SER A 31 -5.44 15.80 -6.16
N VAL A 32 -4.91 16.88 -5.60
CA VAL A 32 -4.99 18.24 -6.18
C VAL A 32 -4.00 18.43 -7.33
N SER A 33 -2.80 17.84 -7.25
CA SER A 33 -1.73 18.07 -8.23
C SER A 33 -1.98 17.46 -9.61
N GLY A 34 -2.86 16.45 -9.70
CA GLY A 34 -3.12 15.71 -10.94
C GLY A 34 -1.91 14.96 -11.50
N LYS A 35 -0.81 14.87 -10.74
CA LYS A 35 0.42 14.17 -11.13
C LYS A 35 0.26 12.67 -10.91
N ASP A 36 1.02 11.89 -11.68
CA ASP A 36 1.20 10.47 -11.39
C ASP A 36 1.78 10.30 -9.98
N MET A 37 1.38 9.21 -9.32
CA MET A 37 1.82 8.86 -7.98
C MET A 37 3.36 8.90 -7.87
N PRO A 38 3.97 9.71 -6.99
CA PRO A 38 5.42 9.81 -6.97
C PRO A 38 6.05 8.63 -6.23
N ALA A 39 7.26 8.29 -6.64
CA ALA A 39 8.12 7.36 -5.92
C ALA A 39 8.52 7.91 -4.53
N GLU A 40 8.34 9.21 -4.30
CA GLU A 40 8.79 9.90 -3.08
C GLU A 40 7.96 9.54 -1.85
N LEU A 41 6.69 9.12 -1.99
CA LEU A 41 5.84 8.80 -0.82
C LEU A 41 6.43 7.68 0.04
N VAL A 42 7.07 6.66 -0.54
CA VAL A 42 7.74 5.61 0.26
C VAL A 42 8.98 6.15 0.96
N LEU A 43 9.73 7.05 0.33
CA LEU A 43 10.91 7.70 0.94
C LEU A 43 10.51 8.62 2.09
N ASP A 44 9.42 9.37 1.92
CA ASP A 44 8.81 10.18 2.97
C ASP A 44 8.44 9.35 4.19
N ILE A 45 7.94 8.12 3.99
CA ILE A 45 7.63 7.21 5.10
C ILE A 45 8.91 6.80 5.83
N ASP A 46 9.93 6.41 5.08
CA ASP A 46 11.24 5.98 5.59
C ASP A 46 11.96 7.10 6.37
N GLU A 47 11.82 8.35 5.95
CA GLU A 47 12.48 9.51 6.57
C GLU A 47 11.69 10.05 7.78
N LYS A 48 10.38 10.24 7.63
CA LYS A 48 9.56 10.89 8.67
C LYS A 48 9.19 9.96 9.82
N TYR A 49 9.06 8.66 9.54
CA TYR A 49 8.61 7.68 10.53
C TYR A 49 9.65 6.60 10.84
N GLY A 50 10.77 6.56 10.11
CA GLY A 50 11.85 5.59 10.37
C GLY A 50 11.51 4.14 9.98
N LEU A 51 10.35 3.90 9.37
CA LEU A 51 9.94 2.59 8.89
C LEU A 51 10.53 2.39 7.49
N LYS A 52 11.69 1.72 7.38
CA LYS A 52 12.45 1.50 6.14
C LYS A 52 11.76 0.53 5.17
N ILE A 53 10.69 0.97 4.50
CA ILE A 53 9.93 0.18 3.52
C ILE A 53 10.67 0.14 2.18
N SER A 54 11.37 1.20 1.80
CA SER A 54 12.06 1.27 0.50
C SER A 54 13.18 0.21 0.35
N GLU A 55 13.77 -0.21 1.46
CA GLU A 55 14.84 -1.21 1.52
C GLU A 55 14.34 -2.66 1.56
N MET A 56 13.03 -2.87 1.76
CA MET A 56 12.43 -4.20 1.83
C MET A 56 12.26 -4.82 0.43
N SER A 57 12.34 -6.14 0.36
CA SER A 57 11.95 -6.90 -0.83
C SER A 57 10.46 -6.75 -1.12
N SER A 58 10.06 -6.96 -2.37
CA SER A 58 8.65 -6.80 -2.77
C SER A 58 7.74 -7.78 -2.02
N GLY A 59 8.22 -8.99 -1.72
CA GLY A 59 7.53 -9.95 -0.87
C GLY A 59 7.26 -9.41 0.53
N GLU A 60 8.30 -8.88 1.19
CA GLU A 60 8.19 -8.32 2.53
C GLU A 60 7.24 -7.12 2.60
N VAL A 61 7.27 -6.22 1.61
CA VAL A 61 6.33 -5.09 1.54
C VAL A 61 4.90 -5.56 1.34
N MET A 62 4.67 -6.55 0.47
CA MET A 62 3.34 -7.13 0.27
C MET A 62 2.82 -7.78 1.55
N ASP A 63 3.64 -8.56 2.25
CA ASP A 63 3.25 -9.23 3.49
C ASP A 63 2.99 -8.21 4.63
N LEU A 64 3.79 -7.14 4.70
CA LEU A 64 3.61 -6.04 5.64
C LEU A 64 2.28 -5.32 5.41
N ILE A 65 1.98 -4.95 4.14
CA ILE A 65 0.72 -4.28 3.80
C ILE A 65 -0.48 -5.19 4.01
N ASP A 66 -0.40 -6.48 3.65
CA ASP A 66 -1.48 -7.43 3.91
C ASP A 66 -1.77 -7.55 5.41
N SER A 67 -0.73 -7.63 6.23
CA SER A 67 -0.84 -7.65 7.70
C SER A 67 -1.45 -6.37 8.24
N ALA A 68 -1.03 -5.21 7.74
CA ALA A 68 -1.54 -3.91 8.16
C ALA A 68 -3.02 -3.71 7.77
N LEU A 69 -3.42 -4.15 6.56
CA LEU A 69 -4.82 -4.15 6.11
C LEU A 69 -5.71 -5.04 6.99
N LYS A 70 -5.22 -6.23 7.36
CA LYS A 70 -5.94 -7.14 8.28
C LYS A 70 -6.20 -6.48 9.63
N ILE A 71 -5.24 -5.71 10.15
CA ILE A 71 -5.36 -4.99 11.42
C ILE A 71 -6.30 -3.77 11.28
N SER A 72 -6.13 -2.97 10.23
CA SER A 72 -6.82 -1.68 10.04
C SER A 72 -8.30 -1.84 9.66
N CYS A 73 -8.62 -2.78 8.76
CA CYS A 73 -9.93 -2.82 8.11
C CYS A 73 -10.44 -4.24 7.81
N LEU A 74 -9.89 -5.25 8.52
CA LEU A 74 -10.13 -6.67 8.24
C LEU A 74 -9.92 -7.02 6.76
N GLY A 75 -9.01 -6.27 6.13
CA GLY A 75 -8.78 -6.30 4.69
C GLY A 75 -7.83 -7.40 4.25
N SER A 76 -7.46 -7.34 2.97
CA SER A 76 -6.46 -8.23 2.39
C SER A 76 -5.82 -7.63 1.15
N LEU A 77 -4.59 -8.06 0.88
CA LEU A 77 -3.89 -7.91 -0.38
C LEU A 77 -3.85 -9.26 -1.11
N LYS A 78 -4.14 -9.27 -2.41
CA LYS A 78 -4.02 -10.46 -3.27
C LYS A 78 -3.25 -10.13 -4.54
N HIS A 79 -2.46 -11.06 -5.03
CA HIS A 79 -1.71 -10.92 -6.28
C HIS A 79 -2.20 -11.91 -7.33
N ASP A 80 -2.79 -11.39 -8.41
CA ASP A 80 -2.99 -12.13 -9.66
C ASP A 80 -1.73 -12.00 -10.53
N ARG A 81 -0.89 -13.04 -10.48
CA ARG A 81 0.38 -13.09 -11.21
C ARG A 81 0.20 -13.14 -12.72
N SER A 82 -0.91 -13.71 -13.21
CA SER A 82 -1.16 -13.86 -14.64
C SER A 82 -1.41 -12.51 -15.31
N ASN A 83 -2.08 -11.60 -14.59
CA ASN A 83 -2.39 -10.25 -15.08
C ASN A 83 -1.49 -9.17 -14.46
N ASN A 84 -0.60 -9.55 -13.54
CA ASN A 84 0.27 -8.66 -12.78
C ASN A 84 -0.53 -7.56 -12.04
N ILE A 85 -1.61 -7.99 -11.38
CA ILE A 85 -2.55 -7.12 -10.66
C ILE A 85 -2.50 -7.44 -9.17
N LEU A 86 -2.27 -6.41 -8.37
CA LEU A 86 -2.43 -6.42 -6.93
C LEU A 86 -3.81 -5.87 -6.57
N SER A 87 -4.57 -6.59 -5.76
CA SER A 87 -5.92 -6.21 -5.35
C SER A 87 -5.95 -5.99 -3.84
N LEU A 88 -6.30 -4.77 -3.44
CA LEU A 88 -6.46 -4.37 -2.05
C LEU A 88 -7.95 -4.30 -1.76
N GLN A 89 -8.38 -4.95 -0.68
CA GLN A 89 -9.79 -4.96 -0.28
C GLN A 89 -9.95 -4.67 1.21
N SER A 90 -10.95 -3.87 1.56
CA SER A 90 -11.46 -3.70 2.93
C SER A 90 -12.74 -4.51 3.09
N LYS A 91 -12.94 -5.11 4.28
CA LYS A 91 -14.22 -5.72 4.67
C LYS A 91 -15.07 -4.78 5.54
N VAL A 92 -14.55 -3.60 5.88
CA VAL A 92 -15.22 -2.58 6.68
C VAL A 92 -15.63 -1.44 5.76
N GLU A 93 -16.94 -1.21 5.63
CA GLU A 93 -17.53 -0.20 4.72
C GLU A 93 -17.16 1.25 5.06
N SER A 94 -16.69 1.54 6.27
CA SER A 94 -16.21 2.89 6.62
C SER A 94 -14.74 3.12 6.29
N LYS A 95 -14.01 2.09 5.84
CA LYS A 95 -12.56 2.14 5.62
C LYS A 95 -12.23 2.07 4.13
N HIS A 96 -11.47 3.06 3.68
CA HIS A 96 -11.01 3.20 2.29
C HIS A 96 -9.67 2.49 2.08
N VAL A 97 -9.49 1.83 0.94
CA VAL A 97 -8.21 1.15 0.61
C VAL A 97 -7.30 1.91 -0.35
N LEU A 98 -7.77 3.05 -0.88
CA LEU A 98 -6.97 3.89 -1.77
C LEU A 98 -5.65 4.37 -1.12
N PRO A 99 -5.63 4.83 0.15
CA PRO A 99 -4.38 5.20 0.83
C PRO A 99 -3.30 4.10 0.77
N TRP A 100 -3.71 2.85 0.95
CA TRP A 100 -2.85 1.69 0.92
C TRP A 100 -2.33 1.40 -0.49
N ALA A 101 -3.17 1.57 -1.50
CA ALA A 101 -2.78 1.42 -2.90
C ALA A 101 -1.78 2.50 -3.33
N LEU A 102 -1.87 3.71 -2.77
CA LEU A 102 -0.90 4.78 -2.99
C LEU A 102 0.48 4.43 -2.39
N VAL A 103 0.52 3.91 -1.17
CA VAL A 103 1.79 3.46 -0.57
C VAL A 103 2.42 2.33 -1.38
N LEU A 104 1.63 1.32 -1.75
CA LEU A 104 2.12 0.19 -2.51
C LEU A 104 2.56 0.58 -3.93
N GLY A 105 1.82 1.46 -4.59
CA GLY A 105 2.20 2.00 -5.89
C GLY A 105 3.46 2.86 -5.80
N SER A 106 3.64 3.66 -4.75
CA SER A 106 4.86 4.43 -4.56
C SER A 106 6.08 3.52 -4.40
N TYR A 107 5.96 2.46 -3.57
CA TYR A 107 7.01 1.46 -3.43
C TYR A 107 7.39 0.81 -4.78
N PHE A 108 6.41 0.31 -5.53
CA PHE A 108 6.73 -0.34 -6.82
C PHE A 108 7.30 0.64 -7.84
N ARG A 109 6.89 1.91 -7.80
CA ARG A 109 7.50 2.94 -8.64
C ARG A 109 8.96 3.20 -8.24
N HIS A 110 9.23 3.29 -6.95
CA HIS A 110 10.59 3.39 -6.42
C HIS A 110 11.46 2.21 -6.85
N ALA A 111 10.90 1.00 -6.86
CA ALA A 111 11.56 -0.22 -7.35
C ALA A 111 11.68 -0.33 -8.89
N GLY A 112 11.37 0.73 -9.66
CA GLY A 112 11.53 0.76 -11.11
C GLY A 112 10.39 0.10 -11.91
N ASN A 113 9.22 -0.07 -11.30
CA ASN A 113 7.97 -0.47 -11.95
C ASN A 113 7.13 0.76 -12.35
N GLU A 114 6.06 0.56 -13.13
CA GLU A 114 5.12 1.62 -13.49
C GLU A 114 3.70 1.22 -13.05
N PRO A 115 3.36 1.43 -11.76
CA PRO A 115 2.07 1.05 -11.22
C PRO A 115 0.95 1.97 -11.71
N ARG A 116 -0.20 1.38 -12.03
CA ARG A 116 -1.44 2.07 -12.38
C ARG A 116 -2.58 1.66 -11.47
N ILE A 117 -3.14 2.62 -10.74
CA ILE A 117 -4.38 2.41 -9.99
C ILE A 117 -5.54 2.26 -10.96
N MET A 118 -6.32 1.20 -10.76
CA MET A 118 -7.56 0.90 -11.45
C MET A 118 -8.68 0.87 -10.40
N GLN A 119 -9.45 1.96 -10.32
CA GLN A 119 -10.70 2.01 -9.56
C GLN A 119 -11.88 1.91 -10.52
N HIS A 120 -12.82 1.01 -10.23
CA HIS A 120 -14.05 0.89 -10.99
C HIS A 120 -15.21 1.55 -10.20
N GLY A 121 -15.63 2.73 -10.65
CA GLY A 121 -16.70 3.49 -10.02
C GLY A 121 -16.35 4.03 -8.63
N LYS A 122 -17.36 4.21 -7.77
CA LYS A 122 -17.22 4.75 -6.41
C LYS A 122 -16.84 3.70 -5.36
N ASN A 123 -16.34 2.52 -5.76
CA ASN A 123 -16.00 1.46 -4.81
C ASN A 123 -14.73 1.81 -4.03
N ALA A 124 -14.92 2.40 -2.86
CA ALA A 124 -13.87 2.79 -1.93
C ALA A 124 -13.15 1.62 -1.25
N HIS A 125 -13.75 0.43 -1.28
CA HIS A 125 -13.30 -0.74 -0.51
C HIS A 125 -12.53 -1.75 -1.35
N LEU A 126 -12.41 -1.54 -2.67
CA LEU A 126 -11.63 -2.39 -3.57
C LEU A 126 -10.83 -1.51 -4.53
N VAL A 127 -9.52 -1.70 -4.53
CA VAL A 127 -8.62 -1.05 -5.49
C VAL A 127 -7.73 -2.09 -6.13
N HIS A 128 -7.61 -2.01 -7.46
CA HIS A 128 -6.63 -2.78 -8.20
C HIS A 128 -5.44 -1.90 -8.57
N LEU A 129 -4.24 -2.46 -8.47
CA LEU A 129 -2.98 -1.84 -8.86
C LEU A 129 -2.34 -2.76 -9.90
N ARG A 130 -2.35 -2.34 -11.16
CA ARG A 130 -1.67 -3.06 -12.23
C ARG A 130 -0.22 -2.62 -12.29
N LEU A 131 0.70 -3.58 -12.31
CA LEU A 131 2.13 -3.33 -12.48
C LEU A 131 2.51 -3.54 -13.96
N SER A 132 3.49 -2.78 -14.46
CA SER A 132 3.97 -2.91 -15.84
C SER A 132 4.93 -4.07 -16.04
N LYS A 133 5.66 -4.46 -14.97
CA LYS A 133 6.60 -5.58 -14.96
C LYS A 133 6.24 -6.57 -13.84
N PRO A 134 6.37 -7.89 -14.04
CA PRO A 134 6.14 -8.87 -12.99
C PRO A 134 7.00 -8.61 -11.75
N ILE A 135 6.48 -8.98 -10.58
CA ILE A 135 7.26 -8.99 -9.34
C ILE A 135 8.17 -10.22 -9.36
N ALA A 136 9.47 -10.01 -9.17
CA ALA A 136 10.48 -11.05 -9.09
C ALA A 136 10.38 -11.85 -7.77
#